data_AF-A0A1F4HA61-F1
#
_entry.id   AF-A0A1F4HA61-F1
#
_cell.length_a   1.000
_cell.length_b   1.000
_cell.length_c   1.000
_cell.angle_alpha   90.00
_cell.angle_beta   90.00
_cell.angle_gamma   90.00
#
_symmetry.space_group_name_H-M   'P 1'
#
loop_
_entity.id
_entity.type
_entity.pdbx_description
1 polymer ?
#
loop_
_entity_poly.entity_id
_entity_poly.type
_entity_poly.pdbx_seq_one_letter_code
_entity_poly.pdbx_strand_id
1 'polypeptide(L)' 'MLVIEGLLPLISPTGWRRMFEQILALGNGQIRFFGLCSIAAGTILLALLA' A
#
# COMPACT_ATOMS: atom_id res chain seq x y z
N MET A 1 8.95 10.86 3.22
CA MET A 1 8.72 12.10 3.98
C MET A 1 8.85 13.31 3.05
N LEU A 2 7.91 13.44 2.11
CA LEU A 2 7.75 14.53 1.11
C LEU A 2 8.75 14.58 -0.05
N VAL A 3 10.07 14.53 0.18
CA VAL A 3 11.03 14.66 -0.93
C VAL A 3 10.98 13.45 -1.85
N ILE A 4 11.03 12.23 -1.31
CA ILE A 4 11.00 10.99 -2.11
C ILE A 4 9.61 10.76 -2.75
N GLU A 5 8.54 11.12 -2.05
CA GLU A 5 7.15 10.94 -2.50
C GLU A 5 6.76 11.91 -3.63
N GLY A 6 7.35 13.11 -3.66
CA GLY A 6 7.20 14.06 -4.78
C GLY A 6 8.23 13.88 -5.90
N LEU A 7 9.42 13.35 -5.60
CA LEU A 7 10.48 13.15 -6.57
C LEU A 7 10.21 11.98 -7.54
N LEU A 8 9.57 10.90 -7.07
CA LEU A 8 9.14 9.78 -7.92
C LEU A 8 8.17 10.18 -9.05
N PRO A 9 7.08 10.92 -8.80
CA PRO A 9 6.23 11.44 -9.87
C PRO A 9 6.94 12.50 -10.73
N LEU A 10 7.97 13.18 -10.21
CA LEU A 10 8.75 14.18 -10.97
C LEU A 10 9.79 13.54 -11.91
N ILE A 11 10.46 12.47 -11.48
CA ILE A 11 11.47 11.73 -12.26
C ILE A 11 10.81 10.78 -13.27
N SER A 12 9.73 10.10 -12.88
CA SER A 12 9.05 9.10 -13.73
C SER A 12 7.53 9.14 -13.54
N PRO A 13 6.84 10.14 -14.09
CA PRO A 13 5.38 10.29 -13.92
C PRO A 13 4.60 9.07 -14.45
N THR A 14 5.05 8.48 -15.56
CA THR A 14 4.38 7.32 -16.18
C THR A 14 4.56 6.04 -15.35
N GLY A 15 5.74 5.83 -14.76
CA GLY A 15 6.01 4.66 -13.90
C GLY A 15 5.21 4.73 -12.60
N TRP A 16 5.19 5.91 -11.97
CA TRP A 16 4.38 6.18 -10.79
C TRP A 16 2.88 5.98 -11.06
N ARG A 17 2.38 6.53 -12.17
CA ARG A 17 0.97 6.40 -12.56
C ARG A 17 0.57 4.95 -12.82
N ARG A 18 1.40 4.16 -13.50
CA ARG A 18 1.15 2.73 -13.70
C ARG A 18 1.13 1.95 -12.39
N MET A 19 2.02 2.27 -11.45
CA MET A 19 2.05 1.63 -10.14
C MET A 19 0.75 1.94 -9.36
N PHE A 20 0.30 3.19 -9.41
CA PHE A 20 -1.00 3.59 -8.84
C PHE A 20 -2.17 2.90 -9.54
N GLU A 21 -2.18 2.83 -10.86
CA GLU A 21 -3.22 2.13 -11.63
C GLU A 21 -3.28 0.65 -11.28
N GLN A 22 -2.15 -0.02 -11.04
CA GLN A 22 -2.13 -1.41 -10.59
C GLN A 22 -2.73 -1.56 -9.18
N ILE A 23 -2.45 -0.63 -8.27
CA ILE A 23 -3.01 -0.62 -6.92
C ILE A 23 -4.51 -0.30 -6.94
N LEU A 24 -4.93 0.65 -7.77
CA LEU A 24 -6.34 1.04 -7.96
C LEU A 24 -7.13 -0.02 -8.74
N ALA A 25 -6.46 -0.81 -9.58
CA ALA A 25 -7.06 -1.94 -10.29
C ALA A 25 -7.28 -3.15 -9.37
N LEU A 26 -6.72 -3.17 -8.15
CA LEU A 26 -7.10 -4.15 -7.15
C LEU A 26 -8.59 -3.97 -6.85
N GLY A 27 -9.37 -5.03 -7.07
CA GLY A 27 -10.80 -4.97 -6.83
C GLY A 27 -11.10 -4.64 -5.37
N ASN A 28 -12.23 -3.98 -5.11
CA ASN A 28 -12.67 -3.62 -3.76
C ASN A 28 -12.63 -4.81 -2.77
N GLY A 29 -12.83 -6.05 -3.24
CA GLY A 29 -12.69 -7.26 -2.44
C GLY A 29 -11.23 -7.58 -2.04
N GLN A 30 -10.27 -7.40 -2.95
CA GLN A 30 -8.85 -7.68 -2.70
C GLN A 30 -8.23 -6.67 -1.73
N ILE A 31 -8.57 -5.38 -1.88
CA ILE A 31 -8.13 -4.33 -0.95
C ILE A 31 -8.64 -4.62 0.47
N ARG A 32 -9.92 -5.01 0.59
CA ARG A 32 -10.52 -5.37 1.89
C ARG A 32 -9.87 -6.61 2.51
N PHE A 33 -9.56 -7.64 1.70
CA PHE A 33 -8.87 -8.84 2.19
C PHE A 33 -7.45 -8.52 2.66
N PHE A 34 -6.70 -7.71 1.91
CA PHE A 34 -5.38 -7.25 2.31
C PHE A 34 -5.44 -6.45 3.62
N GLY A 35 -6.43 -5.57 3.77
CA GLY A 35 -6.70 -4.85 5.02
C GLY A 35 -6.98 -5.79 6.19
N LEU A 36 -7.82 -6.81 5.99
CA LEU A 36 -8.10 -7.83 7.02
C LEU A 36 -6.84 -8.62 7.41
N CYS A 37 -6.01 -9.02 6.45
CA CYS A 37 -4.73 -9.67 6.71
C CYS A 37 -3.78 -8.76 7.49
N SER A 38 -3.71 -7.47 7.14
CA SER A 38 -2.88 -6.51 7.86
C SER A 38 -3.33 -6.29 9.30
N ILE A 39 -4.65 -6.21 9.53
CA ILE A 39 -5.22 -6.12 10.88
C ILE A 39 -4.89 -7.38 11.67
N ALA A 40 -5.12 -8.56 11.09
CA ALA A 40 -4.82 -9.84 11.74
C ALA A 40 -3.33 -9.97 12.09
N ALA A 41 -2.44 -9.63 11.16
CA ALA A 41 -0.99 -9.65 11.39
C ALA A 41 -0.57 -8.67 12.50
N GLY A 42 -1.13 -7.46 12.51
CA GLY A 42 -0.89 -6.46 13.55
C GLY A 42 -1.37 -6.95 14.92
N THR A 43 -2.56 -7.55 14.99
CA THR A 43 -3.09 -8.13 16.23
C THR A 43 -2.23 -9.28 16.74
N ILE A 44 -1.77 -10.17 15.84
CA ILE A 44 -0.86 -11.27 16.20
C ILE A 44 0.47 -10.73 16.74
N LEU A 45 1.05 -9.74 16.06
CA LEU A 45 2.32 -9.15 16.48
C LEU A 45 2.20 -8.43 17.83
N LEU A 46 1.10 -7.71 18.07
CA LEU A 46 0.81 -7.10 19.37
C LEU A 46 0.66 -8.16 20.46
N ALA A 47 -0.05 -9.25 20.18
CA ALA A 47 -0.23 -10.35 21.14
C ALA A 47 1.07 -11.11 21.44
N LEU A 48 2.04 -11.12 20.51
CA LEU A 48 3.36 -11.72 20.72
C LEU A 48 4.31 -10.79 21.51
N LEU A 49 4.11 -9.47 21.42
CA LEU A 49 4.96 -8.47 22.07
C LEU A 49 4.45 -8.11 23.48
N ALA A 50 3.16 -8.26 23.73
CA ALA A 50 2.50 -8.07 25.03
C ALA A 50 2.72 -9.26 25.98
#